data_AF-A0A498GFB5-F1
#
_entry.id   AF-A0A498GFB5-F1
#
_cell.length_a   1.000
_cell.length_b   1.000
_cell.length_c   1.000
_cell.angle_alpha   90.00
_cell.angle_beta   90.00
_cell.angle_gamma   90.00
#
_symmetry.space_group_name_H-M   'P 1'
#
loop_
_entity.id
_entity.type
_entity.pdbx_description
1 polymer ?
#
loop_
_entity_poly.entity_id
_entity_poly.type
_entity_poly.pdbx_seq_one_letter_code
_entity_poly.pdbx_strand_id
1 'polypeptide(L)' 'MSKSQSSHTELTEYCDECGARTPHEVSIELKTESKKQTNRAFSREPYRVTKCRACGDERAQRMNDA' A
#
# COMPACT_ATOMS: atom_id res chain seq x y z
N MET A 1 -20.21 -8.40 14.13
CA MET A 1 -19.68 -7.12 13.63
C MET A 1 -18.24 -7.35 13.21
N SER A 2 -18.01 -7.89 12.01
CA SER A 2 -16.69 -8.27 11.52
C SER A 2 -16.00 -7.02 10.98
N LYS A 3 -15.25 -6.31 11.85
CA LYS A 3 -14.39 -5.22 11.39
C LYS A 3 -13.23 -5.87 10.63
N SER A 4 -13.28 -5.83 9.31
CA SER A 4 -12.11 -6.03 8.47
C SER A 4 -11.13 -4.93 8.85
N GLN A 5 -10.28 -5.22 9.85
CA GLN A 5 -9.22 -4.33 10.29
C GLN A 5 -8.17 -4.36 9.18
N SER A 6 -8.33 -3.50 8.18
CA SER A 6 -7.20 -3.09 7.37
C SER A 6 -6.18 -2.52 8.35
N SER A 7 -5.12 -3.28 8.61
CA SER A 7 -4.07 -2.92 9.56
C SER A 7 -3.21 -1.83 8.94
N HIS A 8 -3.68 -0.59 9.00
CA HIS A 8 -2.90 0.60 8.66
C HIS A 8 -1.89 0.83 9.79
N THR A 9 -0.60 0.73 9.48
CA THR A 9 0.48 0.98 10.43
C THR A 9 1.02 2.38 10.20
N GLU A 10 1.10 3.20 11.23
CA GLU A 10 1.71 4.53 11.14
C GLU A 10 3.22 4.40 11.39
N LEU A 11 4.03 4.73 10.38
CA LEU A 11 5.49 4.67 10.43
C LEU A 11 6.08 6.04 10.07
N THR A 12 7.14 6.45 10.76
CA THR A 12 7.86 7.67 10.40
C THR A 12 8.91 7.36 9.35
N GLU A 13 8.64 7.74 8.11
CA GLU A 13 9.49 7.53 6.93
C GLU A 13 9.89 8.87 6.29
N TYR A 14 10.93 8.86 5.46
CA TYR A 14 11.32 10.04 4.71
C TYR A 14 10.35 10.28 3.56
N CYS A 15 9.77 11.48 3.49
CA CYS A 15 8.93 11.90 2.38
C CYS A 15 9.76 12.73 1.41
N ASP A 16 9.87 12.30 0.16
CA ASP A 16 10.57 13.09 -0.87
C ASP A 16 9.89 14.44 -1.15
N GLU A 17 8.54 14.50 -1.05
CA GLU A 17 7.79 15.75 -1.25
C GLU A 17 8.01 16.76 -0.11
N CYS A 18 8.10 16.30 1.14
CA CYS A 18 8.37 17.17 2.29
C CYS A 18 9.86 17.44 2.51
N GLY A 19 10.74 16.62 1.93
CA GLY A 19 12.18 16.65 2.18
C GLY A 19 12.57 16.30 3.63
N ALA A 20 11.68 15.64 4.39
CA ALA A 20 11.85 15.38 5.81
C ALA A 20 11.20 14.05 6.23
N ARG A 21 11.56 13.58 7.45
CA ARG A 21 10.93 12.41 8.07
C ARG A 21 9.56 12.81 8.62
N THR A 22 8.49 12.25 8.05
CA THR A 22 7.11 12.54 8.44
C THR A 22 6.36 11.25 8.76
N PRO A 23 5.25 11.33 9.53
CA PRO A 23 4.38 10.19 9.74
C PRO A 23 3.71 9.78 8.42
N HIS A 24 3.88 8.53 8.04
CA HIS A 24 3.23 7.90 6.89
C HIS A 24 2.30 6.80 7.37
N GLU A 25 1.12 6.75 6.79
CA GLU A 25 0.21 5.64 6.94
C GLU A 25 0.56 4.56 5.91
N VAL A 26 0.88 3.36 6.40
CA VAL A 26 1.33 2.24 5.58
C VAL A 26 0.30 1.14 5.65
N SER A 27 -0.21 0.72 4.50
CA SER A 27 -1.14 -0.40 4.37
C SER A 27 -0.67 -1.39 3.31
N ILE A 28 -1.11 -2.63 3.44
CA ILE A 28 -0.89 -3.66 2.43
C ILE A 28 -2.21 -3.90 1.72
N GLU A 29 -2.25 -3.60 0.43
CA GLU A 29 -3.38 -3.84 -0.43
C GLU A 29 -3.09 -4.98 -1.40
N LEU A 30 -4.01 -5.95 -1.48
CA LEU A 30 -3.94 -7.01 -2.48
C LEU A 30 -4.66 -6.52 -3.73
N LYS A 31 -3.92 -6.08 -4.76
CA LYS A 31 -4.49 -5.70 -6.05
C LYS A 31 -4.52 -6.90 -6.99
N THR A 32 -5.59 -6.99 -7.76
CA THR A 32 -5.77 -8.05 -8.78
C THR A 32 -5.46 -7.44 -10.14
N GLU A 33 -4.32 -7.80 -10.75
CA GLU A 33 -3.89 -7.21 -12.03
C GLU A 33 -4.46 -7.93 -13.28
N SER A 34 -5.25 -8.99 -13.11
CA SER A 34 -5.68 -9.83 -14.23
C SER A 34 -7.00 -9.39 -14.89
N LYS A 35 -6.92 -8.88 -16.12
CA LYS A 35 -8.06 -8.59 -17.04
C LYS A 35 -8.55 -9.81 -17.88
N LYS A 36 -8.03 -11.03 -17.69
CA LYS A 36 -8.38 -12.20 -18.53
C LYS A 36 -9.09 -13.31 -17.75
N GLN A 37 -10.16 -13.83 -18.34
CA GLN A 37 -11.26 -14.58 -17.72
C GLN A 37 -10.93 -16.01 -17.26
N THR A 38 -9.78 -16.58 -17.64
CA THR A 38 -9.59 -18.05 -17.62
C THR A 38 -8.72 -18.61 -16.48
N ASN A 39 -8.07 -17.78 -15.65
CA ASN A 39 -7.25 -18.23 -14.51
C ASN A 39 -7.31 -17.23 -13.32
N ARG A 40 -8.53 -16.87 -12.90
CA ARG A 40 -8.84 -15.72 -12.02
C ARG A 40 -8.43 -15.85 -10.53
N ALA A 41 -7.96 -17.00 -10.06
CA ALA A 41 -7.92 -17.28 -8.61
C ALA A 41 -6.58 -17.01 -7.90
N PHE A 42 -5.46 -16.83 -8.61
CA PHE A 42 -4.13 -16.98 -7.97
C PHE A 42 -3.13 -15.81 -8.10
N SER A 43 -3.41 -14.76 -8.87
CA SER A 43 -2.48 -13.60 -8.98
C SER A 43 -3.03 -12.38 -8.24
N ARG A 44 -3.12 -12.48 -6.91
CA ARG A 44 -3.27 -11.29 -6.05
C ARG A 44 -1.89 -10.85 -5.64
N GLU A 45 -1.53 -9.64 -5.99
CA GLU A 45 -0.20 -9.13 -5.76
C GLU A 45 -0.25 -8.14 -4.60
N PRO A 46 0.60 -8.31 -3.56
CA PRO A 46 0.65 -7.38 -2.46
C PRO A 46 1.32 -6.08 -2.88
N TYR A 47 0.63 -4.98 -2.63
CA TYR A 47 1.12 -3.62 -2.78
C TYR A 47 1.23 -2.99 -1.40
N ARG A 48 2.41 -2.45 -1.10
CA ARG A 48 2.61 -1.56 0.03
C ARG A 48 2.17 -0.16 -0.39
N VAL A 49 1.06 0.31 0.16
CA VAL A 49 0.59 1.68 -0.04
C VAL A 49 1.06 2.52 1.14
N THR A 50 1.75 3.62 0.87
CA THR A 50 2.21 4.58 1.86
C THR A 50 1.65 5.95 1.57
N LYS A 51 1.02 6.56 2.58
CA LYS A 51 0.46 7.90 2.48
C LYS A 51 1.06 8.82 3.52
N CYS A 52 1.73 9.89 3.08
CA CYS A 52 2.27 10.91 3.96
C CYS A 52 1.13 11.67 4.65
N ARG A 53 1.13 11.74 5.98
CA ARG A 53 0.15 12.52 6.76
C ARG A 53 0.41 14.02 6.72
N ALA A 54 1.61 14.45 6.31
CA ALA A 54 1.99 15.86 6.28
C ALA A 54 1.58 16.54 4.97
N CYS A 55 1.96 15.98 3.81
CA CYS A 55 1.60 16.54 2.50
C CYS A 55 0.43 15.82 1.81
N GLY A 56 0.08 14.61 2.24
CA GLY A 56 -0.98 13.80 1.62
C GLY A 56 -0.51 12.92 0.46
N ASP A 57 0.78 12.96 0.09
CA ASP A 57 1.33 12.17 -1.01
C ASP A 57 1.16 10.66 -0.77
N GLU A 58 0.65 9.94 -1.78
CA GLU A 58 0.36 8.51 -1.70
C GLU A 58 1.15 7.75 -2.77
N ARG A 59 1.83 6.70 -2.35
CA ARG A 59 2.67 5.86 -3.21
C ARG A 59 2.33 4.40 -2.98
N ALA A 60 2.18 3.64 -4.06
CA ALA A 60 1.96 2.21 -4.00
C ALA A 60 3.15 1.47 -4.62
N GLN A 61 3.85 0.68 -3.81
CA GLN A 61 4.99 -0.12 -4.24
C GLN A 61 4.62 -1.60 -4.24
N ARG A 62 4.84 -2.29 -5.35
CA ARG A 62 4.64 -3.75 -5.46
C ARG A 62 5.66 -4.45 -4.56
N MET A 63 5.23 -5.41 -3.74
CA MET A 63 6.11 -6.13 -2.81
C MET A 63 6.67 -7.44 -3.39
N ASN A 64 6.36 -7.77 -4.64
CA ASN A 64 6.69 -9.05 -5.29
C ASN A 64 8.04 -9.07 -6.05
N ASP A 65 8.90 -8.07 -5.87
CA ASP A 65 10.26 -8.11 -6.42
C ASP A 65 11.14 -9.01 -5.54
N ALA A 66 11.01 -10.32 -5.74
CA ALA A 66 11.90 -11.37 -5.22
C ALA A 66 12.91 -11.79 -6.29
#